data_AF-G5E005-F1
#
_entry.id   AF-G5E005-F1
#
_cell.length_a   1.000
_cell.length_b   1.000
_cell.length_c   1.000
_cell.angle_alpha   90.00
_cell.angle_beta   90.00
_cell.angle_gamma   90.00
#
_symmetry.space_group_name_H-M   'P 1'
#
loop_
_entity.id
_entity.type
_entity.pdbx_description
1 polymer ?
#
loop_
_entity_poly.entity_id
_entity_poly.type
_entity_poly.pdbx_seq_one_letter_code
_entity_poly.pdbx_strand_id
1 'polypeptide(L)'
;VDEVYLYSDATTSKIARTVTQRLGFSKASSSGTRLHRGYVEEATYEDKPVETTHIVFVVHGIGQKMDQGRIIKNTATMRDTARRIEEKHFSNIVTDQVEFLPVEWRSKLALDGDTVDSITPDKVRGIRDMLNSSAMDIMYYTSPLYRDELVKGLQQ
;
A
#
# COMPACT_ATOMS: atom_id res chain seq x y z
N VAL A 1 27.19 3.06 16.96
CA VAL A 1 25.92 3.19 16.21
C VAL A 1 26.32 3.32 14.76
N ASP A 2 25.98 2.34 13.93
CA ASP A 2 26.40 2.35 12.52
C ASP A 2 25.68 3.47 11.78
N GLU A 3 26.45 4.31 11.08
CA GLU A 3 25.89 5.41 10.30
C GLU A 3 25.22 4.85 9.04
N VAL A 4 23.91 5.05 8.91
CA VAL A 4 23.15 4.63 7.73
C VAL A 4 22.99 5.83 6.78
N TYR A 5 23.23 5.64 5.48
CA TYR A 5 23.09 6.69 4.48
C TYR A 5 22.15 6.23 3.37
N LEU A 6 21.17 7.08 3.02
CA LEU A 6 20.32 6.93 1.84
C LEU A 6 21.01 7.57 0.63
N TYR A 7 21.23 6.78 -0.42
CA TYR A 7 21.79 7.27 -1.68
C TYR A 7 20.69 7.32 -2.73
N SER A 8 20.47 8.49 -3.32
CA SER A 8 19.61 8.59 -4.51
C SER A 8 20.46 8.45 -5.77
N ASP A 9 20.13 7.52 -6.67
CA ASP A 9 20.77 7.44 -7.99
C ASP A 9 20.27 8.53 -8.96
N ALA A 10 19.49 9.49 -8.45
CA ALA A 10 18.82 10.53 -9.23
C ALA A 10 19.75 11.65 -9.74
N THR A 11 21.04 11.66 -9.37
CA THR A 11 22.01 12.56 -10.04
C THR A 11 22.32 12.02 -11.43
N THR A 12 21.57 12.54 -12.41
CA THR A 12 21.61 12.15 -13.83
C THR A 12 22.97 12.34 -14.51
N SER A 13 23.84 13.19 -13.96
CA SER A 13 25.11 13.50 -14.61
C SER A 13 26.26 12.64 -14.09
N LYS A 14 26.75 11.72 -14.95
CA LYS A 14 27.97 10.92 -14.74
C LYS A 14 29.22 11.81 -14.51
N ILE A 15 29.21 13.02 -15.07
CA ILE A 15 30.33 13.97 -14.99
C ILE A 15 30.48 14.52 -13.57
N ALA A 16 29.37 14.91 -12.93
CA ALA A 16 29.39 15.43 -11.57
C ALA A 16 29.97 14.40 -10.59
N ARG A 17 29.56 13.13 -10.72
CA ARG A 17 30.09 12.00 -9.92
C ARG A 17 31.61 11.85 -10.03
N THR A 18 32.14 11.87 -11.25
CA THR A 18 33.58 11.70 -11.51
C THR A 18 34.42 12.85 -10.96
N VAL A 19 33.92 14.09 -11.04
CA VAL A 19 34.63 15.28 -10.54
C VAL A 19 34.68 15.29 -9.02
N THR A 20 33.56 15.00 -8.33
CA THR A 20 33.55 14.90 -6.86
C THR A 20 34.43 13.77 -6.33
N GLN A 21 34.48 12.62 -7.01
CA GLN A 21 35.38 11.52 -6.64
C GLN A 21 36.86 11.89 -6.80
N ARG A 22 37.23 12.61 -7.87
CA ARG A 22 38.61 13.05 -8.12
C ARG A 22 39.08 14.12 -7.13
N LEU A 23 38.17 14.89 -6.56
CA LEU A 23 38.45 15.88 -5.51
C LEU A 23 38.49 15.27 -4.09
N GLY A 24 38.34 13.95 -3.96
CA GLY A 24 38.46 13.24 -2.68
C GLY A 24 37.20 13.23 -1.82
N PHE A 25 36.05 13.68 -2.35
CA PHE A 25 34.78 13.58 -1.64
C PHE A 25 34.24 12.15 -1.75
N SER A 26 33.99 11.52 -0.60
CA SER A 26 33.41 10.17 -0.53
C SER A 26 31.96 10.18 -1.05
N LYS A 27 31.45 9.02 -1.50
CA LYS A 27 30.04 8.90 -1.92
C LYS A 27 29.08 9.35 -0.82
N ALA A 28 29.43 9.08 0.44
CA ALA A 28 28.71 9.52 1.63
C ALA A 28 28.63 11.05 1.76
N SER A 29 29.72 11.77 1.46
CA SER A 29 29.79 13.24 1.59
C SER A 29 29.31 14.01 0.35
N SER A 30 29.17 13.35 -0.81
CA SER A 30 28.75 14.00 -2.07
C SER A 30 27.30 13.71 -2.49
N SER A 31 26.69 12.61 -2.03
CA SER A 31 25.37 12.16 -2.51
C SER A 31 24.55 11.37 -1.47
N GLY A 32 25.13 11.07 -0.29
CA GLY A 32 24.45 10.37 0.79
C GLY A 32 23.67 11.33 1.69
N THR A 33 22.39 11.05 1.92
CA THR A 33 21.63 11.66 3.01
C THR A 33 21.74 10.76 4.23
N ARG A 34 22.36 11.22 5.32
CA ARG A 34 22.49 10.43 6.55
C ARG A 34 21.11 10.18 7.15
N LEU A 35 20.74 8.91 7.33
CA LEU A 35 19.53 8.50 8.02
C LEU A 35 19.86 8.28 9.50
N HIS A 36 19.01 8.82 10.36
CA HIS A 36 19.01 8.50 11.79
C HIS A 36 17.63 7.99 12.16
N ARG A 37 17.57 7.09 13.14
CA ARG A 37 16.31 6.61 13.70
C ARG A 37 15.90 7.58 14.82
N GLY A 38 14.64 7.98 14.84
CA GLY A 38 14.08 8.89 15.84
C GLY A 38 14.07 10.35 15.40
N TYR A 39 13.72 11.23 16.34
CA TYR A 39 13.65 12.67 16.10
C TYR A 39 15.03 13.28 15.87
N VAL A 40 15.07 14.38 15.11
CA VAL A 40 16.31 15.13 14.82
C VAL A 40 16.81 15.83 16.10
N GLU A 41 15.88 16.28 16.91
CA GLU A 41 16.12 16.95 18.20
C GLU A 41 15.63 16.07 19.35
N GLU A 42 16.05 16.43 20.57
CA GLU A 42 15.60 15.74 21.79
C GLU A 42 14.09 15.88 21.94
N ALA A 43 13.39 14.77 21.76
CA ALA A 43 11.93 14.74 21.81
C ALA A 43 11.42 14.83 23.24
N THR A 44 10.34 15.58 23.41
CA THR A 44 9.52 15.64 24.61
C THR A 44 8.36 14.65 24.52
N TYR A 45 7.64 14.46 25.62
CA TYR A 45 6.43 13.63 25.63
C TYR A 45 5.31 14.18 24.72
N GLU A 46 5.37 15.46 24.39
CA GLU A 46 4.40 16.12 23.51
C GLU A 46 4.72 15.93 22.02
N ASP A 47 5.93 15.49 21.67
CA ASP A 47 6.35 15.17 20.30
C ASP A 47 5.81 13.81 19.87
N LYS A 48 4.51 13.60 20.01
CA LYS A 48 3.79 12.42 19.57
C LYS A 48 2.87 12.78 18.38
N PRO A 49 2.61 11.83 17.46
CA PRO A 49 1.54 11.99 16.50
C PRO A 49 0.24 12.34 17.20
N VAL A 50 -0.64 13.07 16.51
CA VAL A 50 -2.01 13.31 16.98
C VAL A 50 -2.65 11.97 17.33
N GLU A 51 -3.57 11.96 18.29
CA GLU A 51 -4.27 10.74 18.63
C GLU A 51 -5.29 10.42 17.52
N THR A 52 -5.26 9.18 17.01
CA THR A 52 -6.25 8.72 16.04
C THR A 52 -7.63 8.73 16.68
N THR A 53 -8.53 9.55 16.16
CA THR A 53 -9.92 9.67 16.65
C THR A 53 -10.88 8.75 15.90
N HIS A 54 -10.58 8.47 14.62
CA HIS A 54 -11.44 7.70 13.74
C HIS A 54 -10.64 6.73 12.88
N ILE A 55 -11.23 5.57 12.59
CA ILE A 55 -10.66 4.56 11.70
C ILE A 55 -11.59 4.35 10.51
N VAL A 56 -11.03 4.37 9.30
CA VAL A 56 -11.73 4.09 8.05
C VAL A 56 -11.11 2.88 7.38
N PHE A 57 -11.90 1.80 7.26
CA PHE A 57 -11.49 0.62 6.50
C PHE A 57 -11.78 0.83 5.01
N VAL A 58 -10.73 0.78 4.20
CA VAL A 58 -10.84 0.82 2.74
C VAL A 58 -10.77 -0.61 2.24
N VAL A 59 -11.93 -1.16 1.91
CA VAL A 59 -12.09 -2.55 1.46
C VAL A 59 -12.14 -2.56 -0.07
N HIS A 60 -11.35 -3.41 -0.72
CA HIS A 60 -11.49 -3.53 -2.17
C HIS A 60 -12.82 -4.18 -2.56
N GLY A 61 -13.36 -3.74 -3.69
CA GLY A 61 -14.50 -4.39 -4.32
C GLY A 61 -14.11 -5.67 -5.07
N ILE A 62 -15.04 -6.11 -5.91
CA ILE A 62 -14.82 -7.19 -6.87
C ILE A 62 -13.79 -6.73 -7.92
N GLY A 63 -12.99 -7.63 -8.49
CA GLY A 63 -11.96 -7.27 -9.46
C GLY A 63 -10.52 -7.49 -8.97
N GLN A 64 -10.35 -7.75 -7.67
CA GLN A 64 -9.05 -7.57 -7.04
C GLN A 64 -7.95 -8.54 -7.53
N LYS A 65 -8.28 -9.74 -8.02
CA LYS A 65 -7.27 -10.69 -8.56
C LYS A 65 -6.49 -10.08 -9.74
N MET A 66 -7.11 -9.23 -10.56
CA MET A 66 -6.43 -8.51 -11.65
C MET A 66 -5.61 -7.32 -11.16
N ASP A 67 -5.83 -6.88 -9.93
CA ASP A 67 -5.37 -5.61 -9.41
C ASP A 67 -4.76 -5.72 -8.02
N GLN A 68 -4.06 -6.83 -7.78
CA GLN A 68 -3.49 -7.17 -6.49
C GLN A 68 -2.54 -6.06 -5.99
N GLY A 69 -2.65 -5.72 -4.71
CA GLY A 69 -1.88 -4.64 -4.09
C GLY A 69 -2.34 -3.22 -4.44
N ARG A 70 -3.31 -3.01 -5.35
CA ARG A 70 -3.85 -1.65 -5.58
C ARG A 70 -4.64 -1.10 -4.41
N ILE A 71 -5.17 -1.94 -3.53
CA ILE A 71 -5.89 -1.48 -2.34
C ILE A 71 -5.01 -0.58 -1.47
N ILE A 72 -3.71 -0.84 -1.39
CA ILE A 72 -2.74 0.00 -0.66
C ILE A 72 -2.66 1.40 -1.30
N LYS A 73 -2.50 1.45 -2.63
CA LYS A 73 -2.42 2.71 -3.39
C LYS A 73 -3.74 3.49 -3.30
N ASN A 74 -4.87 2.81 -3.46
CA ASN A 74 -6.20 3.43 -3.38
C ASN A 74 -6.47 3.98 -1.98
N THR A 75 -6.05 3.27 -0.94
CA THR A 75 -6.15 3.73 0.45
C THR A 75 -5.29 4.97 0.69
N ALA A 76 -4.08 5.02 0.14
CA ALA A 76 -3.23 6.21 0.18
C ALA A 76 -3.90 7.40 -0.53
N THR A 77 -4.40 7.20 -1.75
CA THR A 77 -5.12 8.24 -2.50
C THR A 77 -6.35 8.75 -1.75
N MET A 78 -7.12 7.87 -1.10
CA MET A 78 -8.26 8.27 -0.27
C MET A 78 -7.82 9.11 0.92
N ARG A 79 -6.76 8.69 1.63
CA ARG A 79 -6.18 9.44 2.75
C ARG A 79 -5.76 10.84 2.33
N ASP A 80 -5.03 10.96 1.22
CA ASP A 80 -4.54 12.24 0.70
C ASP A 80 -5.69 13.15 0.26
N THR A 81 -6.71 12.56 -0.38
CA THR A 81 -7.90 13.29 -0.80
C THR A 81 -8.71 13.79 0.40
N ALA A 82 -8.88 12.96 1.43
CA ALA A 82 -9.56 13.32 2.66
C ALA A 82 -8.84 14.47 3.38
N ARG A 83 -7.51 14.38 3.55
CA ARG A 83 -6.69 15.46 4.12
C ARG A 83 -6.83 16.77 3.36
N ARG A 84 -6.79 16.72 2.02
CA ARG A 84 -6.96 17.92 1.20
C ARG A 84 -8.34 18.58 1.38
N ILE A 85 -9.39 17.77 1.59
CA ILE A 85 -10.74 18.27 1.86
C ILE A 85 -10.82 18.87 3.26
N GLU A 86 -10.25 18.19 4.25
CA GLU A 86 -10.12 18.63 5.65
C GLU A 86 -9.43 19.98 5.75
N GLU A 87 -8.23 20.11 5.18
CA GLU A 87 -7.46 21.35 5.16
C GLU A 87 -8.21 22.52 4.50
N LYS A 88 -9.02 22.22 3.47
CA LYS A 88 -9.72 23.26 2.70
C LYS A 88 -11.03 23.72 3.34
N HIS A 89 -11.76 22.80 3.98
CA HIS A 89 -13.14 23.04 4.42
C HIS A 89 -13.31 22.98 5.94
N PHE A 90 -12.39 22.35 6.65
CA PHE A 90 -12.48 22.03 8.07
C PHE A 90 -11.20 22.41 8.82
N SER A 91 -10.43 23.40 8.33
CA SER A 91 -9.17 23.86 8.94
C SER A 91 -9.28 24.30 10.41
N ASN A 92 -10.50 24.51 10.90
CA ASN A 92 -10.81 24.93 12.27
C ASN A 92 -11.02 23.73 13.22
N ILE A 93 -11.11 22.52 12.68
CA ILE A 93 -11.38 21.26 13.39
C ILE A 93 -10.11 20.42 13.34
N VAL A 94 -9.06 20.87 14.04
CA VAL A 94 -7.70 20.28 13.98
C VAL A 94 -7.55 19.06 14.91
N THR A 95 -8.59 18.70 15.66
CA THR A 95 -8.50 17.68 16.71
C THR A 95 -8.68 16.25 16.22
N ASP A 96 -9.25 16.05 15.02
CA ASP A 96 -9.75 14.74 14.62
C ASP A 96 -8.82 14.10 13.58
N GLN A 97 -7.88 13.26 14.04
CA GLN A 97 -7.06 12.49 13.10
C GLN A 97 -7.77 11.22 12.63
N VAL A 98 -7.99 11.13 11.31
CA VAL A 98 -8.59 9.94 10.66
C VAL A 98 -7.51 9.03 10.09
N GLU A 99 -7.53 7.75 10.49
CA GLU A 99 -6.62 6.73 9.99
C GLU A 99 -7.32 5.81 8.98
N PHE A 100 -6.73 5.66 7.79
CA PHE A 100 -7.25 4.80 6.74
C PHE A 100 -6.48 3.48 6.70
N LEU A 101 -7.16 2.35 6.74
CA LEU A 101 -6.55 1.02 6.74
C LEU A 101 -7.00 0.21 5.52
N PRO A 102 -6.06 -0.30 4.70
CA PRO A 102 -6.40 -1.14 3.56
C PRO A 102 -6.86 -2.51 4.04
N VAL A 103 -7.97 -3.01 3.48
CA VAL A 103 -8.49 -4.35 3.77
C VAL A 103 -8.51 -5.15 2.47
N GLU A 104 -7.61 -6.13 2.41
CA GLU A 104 -7.56 -7.12 1.34
C GLU A 104 -8.29 -8.40 1.72
N TRP A 105 -9.62 -8.34 1.72
CA TRP A 105 -10.46 -9.44 2.24
C TRP A 105 -10.26 -10.75 1.49
N ARG A 106 -9.97 -10.69 0.17
CA ARG A 106 -9.73 -11.90 -0.64
C ARG A 106 -8.33 -12.50 -0.45
N SER A 107 -7.36 -11.77 0.10
CA SER A 107 -5.97 -12.23 0.22
C SER A 107 -5.80 -13.52 1.03
N LYS A 108 -6.69 -13.77 2.01
CA LYS A 108 -6.70 -14.97 2.86
C LYS A 108 -7.63 -16.09 2.36
N LEU A 109 -8.40 -15.84 1.31
CA LEU A 109 -9.40 -16.77 0.81
C LEU A 109 -8.82 -17.59 -0.35
N ALA A 110 -8.42 -18.83 -0.06
CA ALA A 110 -8.03 -19.82 -1.06
C ALA A 110 -9.28 -20.45 -1.71
N LEU A 111 -10.07 -19.63 -2.41
CA LEU A 111 -11.24 -20.11 -3.15
C LEU A 111 -10.74 -20.79 -4.44
N ASP A 112 -11.13 -22.05 -4.61
CA ASP A 112 -10.87 -22.96 -5.73
C ASP A 112 -9.45 -23.55 -5.90
N GLY A 113 -8.49 -23.23 -5.04
CA GLY A 113 -7.18 -23.93 -4.98
C GLY A 113 -6.48 -24.08 -6.33
N ASP A 114 -6.54 -23.06 -7.19
CA ASP A 114 -6.02 -23.04 -8.57
C ASP A 114 -6.62 -24.09 -9.53
N THR A 115 -7.66 -24.82 -9.11
CA THR A 115 -8.36 -25.83 -9.93
C THR A 115 -8.89 -25.21 -11.21
N VAL A 116 -9.49 -24.02 -11.11
CA VAL A 116 -9.99 -23.27 -12.27
C VAL A 116 -8.88 -22.91 -13.25
N ASP A 117 -7.68 -22.59 -12.75
CA ASP A 117 -6.53 -22.25 -13.58
C ASP A 117 -6.02 -23.52 -14.30
N SER A 118 -6.03 -24.68 -13.62
CA SER A 118 -5.61 -25.98 -14.19
C SER A 118 -6.52 -26.52 -15.29
N ILE A 119 -7.84 -26.28 -15.22
CA ILE A 119 -8.81 -26.75 -16.22
C ILE A 119 -9.00 -25.73 -17.36
N THR A 120 -8.30 -24.58 -17.33
CA THR A 120 -8.50 -23.51 -18.29
C THR A 120 -7.70 -23.70 -19.57
N PRO A 121 -8.36 -23.92 -20.75
CA PRO A 121 -7.64 -24.01 -22.01
C PRO A 121 -6.95 -22.69 -22.36
N ASP A 122 -5.72 -22.79 -22.88
CA ASP A 122 -4.85 -21.63 -23.14
C ASP A 122 -5.52 -20.55 -24.02
N LYS A 123 -6.29 -20.98 -25.03
CA LYS A 123 -6.95 -20.08 -25.99
C LYS A 123 -8.02 -19.17 -25.37
N VAL A 124 -8.56 -19.52 -24.21
CA VAL A 124 -9.60 -18.75 -23.52
C VAL A 124 -9.14 -18.16 -22.20
N ARG A 125 -7.86 -18.35 -21.85
CA ARG A 125 -7.31 -17.95 -20.55
C ARG A 125 -7.47 -16.45 -20.29
N GLY A 126 -7.18 -15.58 -21.27
CA GLY A 126 -7.35 -14.13 -21.09
C GLY A 126 -8.80 -13.67 -20.84
N ILE A 127 -9.79 -14.23 -21.54
CA ILE A 127 -11.21 -13.92 -21.30
C ILE A 127 -11.64 -14.47 -19.94
N ARG A 128 -11.18 -15.68 -19.60
CA ARG A 128 -11.48 -16.33 -18.33
C ARG A 128 -10.87 -15.57 -17.15
N ASP A 129 -9.62 -15.11 -17.24
CA ASP A 129 -8.97 -14.32 -16.18
C ASP A 129 -9.70 -13.01 -15.94
N MET A 130 -10.18 -12.37 -17.02
CA MET A 130 -11.00 -11.16 -16.93
C MET A 130 -12.33 -11.42 -16.23
N LEU A 131 -13.03 -12.51 -16.55
CA LEU A 131 -14.29 -12.89 -15.88
C LEU A 131 -14.07 -13.35 -14.44
N ASN A 132 -13.03 -14.13 -14.19
CA ASN A 132 -12.72 -14.70 -12.89
C ASN A 132 -12.30 -13.64 -11.88
N SER A 133 -11.53 -12.64 -12.34
CA SER A 133 -11.16 -11.52 -11.50
C SER A 133 -12.34 -10.58 -11.19
N SER A 134 -13.30 -10.41 -12.11
CA SER A 134 -14.35 -9.38 -12.03
C SER A 134 -15.74 -9.87 -11.63
N ALA A 135 -16.04 -11.16 -11.72
CA ALA A 135 -17.40 -11.67 -11.49
C ALA A 135 -17.46 -12.97 -10.69
N MET A 136 -16.35 -13.70 -10.53
CA MET A 136 -16.35 -14.94 -9.76
C MET A 136 -16.70 -14.72 -8.29
N ASP A 137 -16.28 -13.58 -7.70
CA ASP A 137 -16.72 -13.17 -6.36
C ASP A 137 -18.25 -13.19 -6.24
N ILE A 138 -18.96 -12.69 -7.26
CA ILE A 138 -20.43 -12.66 -7.30
C ILE A 138 -20.99 -14.09 -7.27
N MET A 139 -20.38 -15.02 -8.01
CA MET A 139 -20.80 -16.43 -8.00
C MET A 139 -20.59 -17.08 -6.64
N TYR A 140 -19.51 -16.74 -5.92
CA TYR A 140 -19.31 -17.22 -4.54
C TYR A 140 -20.37 -16.65 -3.57
N TYR A 141 -20.72 -15.37 -3.67
CA TYR A 141 -21.73 -14.75 -2.79
C TYR A 141 -23.16 -15.26 -3.05
N THR A 142 -23.46 -15.64 -4.29
CA THR A 142 -24.78 -16.13 -4.71
C THR A 142 -24.97 -17.63 -4.49
N SER A 143 -23.88 -18.40 -4.36
CA SER A 143 -23.93 -19.82 -4.00
C SER A 143 -24.02 -20.01 -2.47
N PRO A 144 -25.02 -20.74 -1.96
CA PRO A 144 -25.12 -21.06 -0.53
C PRO A 144 -23.90 -21.82 0.01
N LEU A 145 -23.33 -22.73 -0.79
CA LEU A 145 -22.18 -23.55 -0.40
C LEU A 145 -20.92 -22.68 -0.19
N TYR A 146 -20.60 -21.85 -1.18
CA TYR A 146 -19.39 -21.02 -1.16
C TYR A 146 -19.50 -19.85 -0.17
N ARG A 147 -20.72 -19.38 0.12
CA ARG A 147 -20.97 -18.41 1.19
C ARG A 147 -20.53 -18.95 2.54
N ASP A 148 -20.86 -20.20 2.86
CA ASP A 148 -20.47 -20.81 4.14
C ASP A 148 -18.95 -21.01 4.23
N GLU A 149 -18.28 -21.36 3.13
CA GLU A 149 -16.83 -21.43 3.06
C GLU A 149 -16.16 -20.05 3.23
N LEU A 150 -16.71 -19.01 2.60
CA LEU A 150 -16.28 -17.62 2.77
C LEU A 150 -16.34 -17.19 4.23
N VAL A 151 -17.47 -17.41 4.89
CA VAL A 151 -17.66 -17.05 6.31
C VAL A 151 -16.70 -17.82 7.19
N LYS A 152 -16.53 -19.13 6.96
CA LYS A 152 -15.57 -19.96 7.72
C LYS A 152 -14.13 -19.52 7.50
N GLY A 153 -13.74 -19.18 6.27
CA GLY A 153 -12.38 -18.73 5.94
C GLY A 153 -12.05 -17.37 6.53
N LEU A 154 -13.04 -16.49 6.70
CA LEU A 154 -12.87 -15.17 7.33
C LEU A 154 -12.88 -15.22 8.87
N GLN A 155 -13.30 -16.33 9.48
CA GLN A 155 -13.37 -16.52 10.93
C GLN A 155 -12.12 -17.20 11.54
N GLN A 156 -11.14 -17.62 10.72
CA GLN A 156 -9.88 -18.23 11.15
C GLN A 156 -8.73 -17.22 11.26
#